data_AF-A0AAT9H938-F1
#
_entry.id   AF-A0AAT9H938-F1
#
_cell.length_a   1.000
_cell.length_b   1.000
_cell.length_c   1.000
_cell.angle_alpha   90.00
_cell.angle_beta   90.00
_cell.angle_gamma   90.00
#
_symmetry.space_group_name_H-M   'P 1'
#
loop_
_entity.id
_entity.type
_entity.pdbx_description
1 polymer ?
#
loop_
_entity_poly.entity_id
_entity_poly.type
_entity_poly.pdbx_seq_one_letter_code
_entity_poly.pdbx_strand_id
1 'polypeptide(L)'
;MHVMGSRLLGFSQELFDDTSDREPDPDALPPEEMAARFPHITELSMAIAHDEESVVGSGCDDQFEFEFALDLTLDGLERLLP
;
A
#
# COMPACT_ATOMS: atom_id res chain seq x y z
N MET A 1 3.39 -2.99 -2.04
CA MET A 1 3.33 -1.58 -2.51
C MET A 1 4.04 -0.66 -1.53
N HIS A 2 3.78 -0.78 -0.23
CA HIS A 2 4.40 0.02 0.82
C HIS A 2 5.94 0.05 0.77
N VAL A 3 6.60 -1.10 0.58
CA VAL A 3 8.08 -1.18 0.45
C VAL A 3 8.66 -0.29 -0.66
N MET A 4 7.96 -0.20 -1.79
CA MET A 4 8.38 0.62 -2.92
C MET A 4 8.10 2.12 -2.70
N GLY A 5 7.16 2.45 -1.81
CA GLY A 5 6.76 3.81 -1.50
C GLY A 5 5.98 4.52 -2.62
N SER A 6 5.18 5.52 -2.25
CA SER A 6 4.33 6.30 -3.17
C SER A 6 5.12 7.05 -4.25
N ARG A 7 6.38 7.41 -3.97
CA ARG A 7 7.23 8.14 -4.92
C ARG A 7 7.54 7.34 -6.18
N LEU A 8 7.62 6.01 -6.09
CA LEU A 8 7.78 5.16 -7.28
C LEU A 8 6.54 5.23 -8.20
N LEU A 9 5.38 5.60 -7.67
CA LEU A 9 4.14 5.77 -8.40
C LEU A 9 3.91 7.21 -8.88
N GLY A 10 4.88 8.10 -8.65
CA GLY A 10 4.84 9.49 -9.13
C GLY A 10 4.09 10.48 -8.25
N PHE A 11 3.80 10.13 -6.99
CA PHE A 11 3.16 11.05 -6.03
C PHE A 11 3.81 11.01 -4.64
N SER A 12 3.49 12.01 -3.81
CA SER A 12 3.92 12.09 -2.41
C SER A 12 2.69 12.07 -1.50
N GLN A 13 2.65 11.14 -0.53
CA GLN A 13 1.51 11.00 0.39
C GLN A 13 1.24 12.26 1.21
N GLU A 14 2.27 13.04 1.58
CA GLU A 14 2.13 14.33 2.28
C GLU A 14 1.26 15.38 1.56
N LEU A 15 0.97 15.17 0.27
CA LEU A 15 0.09 16.05 -0.52
C LEU A 15 -1.40 15.66 -0.40
N PHE A 16 -1.70 14.54 0.25
CA PHE A 16 -3.04 13.97 0.35
C PHE A 16 -3.53 13.99 1.80
N ASP A 17 -4.82 14.26 1.94
CA ASP A 17 -5.54 14.17 3.21
C ASP A 17 -6.14 12.77 3.31
N ASP A 18 -5.63 11.97 4.24
CA ASP A 18 -6.05 10.58 4.50
C ASP A 18 -6.97 10.47 5.73
N THR A 19 -7.63 11.57 6.11
CA THR A 19 -8.63 11.54 7.18
C THR A 19 -9.86 10.75 6.75
N SER A 20 -10.38 9.92 7.65
CA SER A 20 -11.53 9.02 7.40
C SER A 20 -12.86 9.74 7.18
N ASP A 21 -12.91 11.06 7.38
CA ASP A 21 -14.14 11.86 7.34
C ASP A 21 -14.46 12.40 5.93
N ARG A 22 -13.72 11.95 4.91
CA ARG A 22 -13.90 12.40 3.53
C ARG A 22 -15.14 11.77 2.90
N GLU A 23 -16.02 12.61 2.33
CA GLU A 23 -17.11 12.10 1.48
C GLU A 23 -16.54 11.39 0.24
N PRO A 24 -17.16 10.28 -0.22
CA PRO A 24 -16.74 9.60 -1.43
C PRO A 24 -16.68 10.57 -2.61
N ASP A 25 -15.60 10.50 -3.38
CA ASP A 25 -15.46 11.32 -4.59
C ASP A 25 -16.57 10.96 -5.59
N PRO A 26 -17.45 11.91 -5.98
CA PRO A 26 -18.54 11.64 -6.92
C PRO A 26 -18.06 11.22 -8.31
N ASP A 27 -16.81 11.54 -8.65
CA ASP A 27 -16.16 11.15 -9.92
C ASP A 27 -15.33 9.86 -9.80
N ALA A 28 -15.33 9.21 -8.63
CA ALA A 28 -14.66 7.93 -8.44
C ALA A 28 -15.23 6.86 -9.38
N LEU A 29 -14.33 6.09 -10.00
CA LEU A 29 -14.72 4.98 -10.85
C LEU A 29 -15.49 3.92 -10.04
N PRO A 30 -16.57 3.34 -10.58
CA PRO A 30 -17.25 2.22 -9.96
C PRO A 30 -16.28 1.04 -9.73
N PRO A 31 -16.47 0.24 -8.65
CA PRO A 31 -15.58 -0.88 -8.35
C PRO A 31 -15.39 -1.87 -9.51
N GLU A 32 -16.45 -2.12 -10.29
CA GLU A 32 -16.38 -3.00 -11.47
C GLU A 32 -15.49 -2.44 -12.58
N GLU A 33 -15.53 -1.12 -12.80
CA GLU A 33 -14.69 -0.45 -13.79
C GLU A 33 -13.23 -0.40 -13.33
N MET A 34 -13.01 -0.18 -12.03
CA MET A 34 -11.69 -0.28 -11.40
C MET A 34 -11.09 -1.67 -11.59
N ALA A 35 -11.88 -2.73 -11.35
CA ALA A 35 -11.47 -4.12 -11.53
C ALA A 35 -11.13 -4.44 -12.99
N ALA A 36 -11.89 -3.91 -13.95
CA ALA A 36 -11.62 -4.09 -15.36
C ALA A 36 -10.33 -3.38 -15.81
N ARG A 37 -10.06 -2.18 -15.27
CA ARG A 37 -8.93 -1.33 -15.67
C ARG A 37 -7.63 -1.69 -14.97
N PHE A 38 -7.69 -2.09 -13.70
CA PHE A 38 -6.54 -2.39 -12.85
C PHE A 38 -6.71 -3.76 -12.15
N PRO A 39 -6.82 -4.85 -12.91
CA PRO A 39 -7.23 -6.16 -12.38
C PRO A 39 -6.33 -6.64 -11.23
N HIS A 40 -5.01 -6.47 -11.35
CA HIS A 40 -4.07 -6.92 -10.31
C HIS A 40 -4.06 -6.02 -9.07
N ILE A 41 -4.34 -4.72 -9.23
CA ILE A 41 -4.46 -3.83 -8.07
C ILE A 41 -5.74 -4.16 -7.32
N THR A 42 -6.85 -4.38 -8.02
CA THR A 42 -8.11 -4.79 -7.39
C THR A 42 -8.01 -6.15 -6.71
N GLU A 43 -7.37 -7.13 -7.35
CA GLU A 43 -7.08 -8.43 -6.74
C GLU A 43 -6.26 -8.29 -5.45
N LEU A 44 -5.18 -7.50 -5.50
CA LEU A 44 -4.39 -7.17 -4.31
C LEU A 44 -5.27 -6.55 -3.23
N SER A 45 -6.01 -5.49 -3.52
CA SER A 45 -6.87 -4.79 -2.55
C SER A 45 -7.91 -5.68 -1.88
N MET A 46 -8.44 -6.68 -2.61
CA MET A 46 -9.39 -7.64 -2.06
C MET A 46 -8.72 -8.75 -1.24
N ALA A 47 -7.45 -9.06 -1.53
CA ALA A 47 -6.67 -10.06 -0.82
C ALA A 47 -5.98 -9.50 0.45
N ILE A 48 -6.02 -8.18 0.66
CA ILE A 48 -5.46 -7.54 1.84
C ILE A 48 -6.17 -8.08 3.09
N ALA A 49 -5.43 -8.79 3.92
CA ALA A 49 -5.85 -9.22 5.23
C ALA A 49 -4.83 -8.68 6.24
N HIS A 50 -5.19 -7.62 6.95
CA HIS A 50 -4.42 -7.14 8.09
C HIS A 50 -4.91 -7.81 9.36
N ASP A 51 -3.98 -8.23 10.21
CA ASP A 51 -4.30 -8.60 11.58
C ASP A 51 -4.46 -7.33 12.40
N GLU A 52 -5.69 -7.07 12.87
CA GLU A 52 -6.06 -5.88 13.64
C GLU A 52 -5.17 -5.66 14.88
N GLU A 53 -4.58 -6.71 15.47
CA GLU A 53 -3.67 -6.59 16.62
C GLU A 53 -2.26 -6.10 16.22
N SER A 54 -1.90 -6.24 14.94
CA SER A 54 -0.58 -5.91 14.40
C SER A 54 -0.53 -4.62 13.58
N VAL A 55 -1.69 -4.00 13.29
CA VAL A 55 -1.78 -2.72 12.57
C VAL A 55 -1.13 -1.61 13.40
N VAL A 56 -0.23 -0.86 12.78
CA VAL A 56 0.41 0.30 13.41
C VAL A 56 -0.44 1.55 13.13
N GLY A 57 -1.30 1.93 14.06
CA GLY A 57 -2.15 3.12 13.96
C GLY A 57 -3.43 2.87 13.15
N SER A 58 -3.78 3.78 12.24
CA SER A 58 -4.89 3.60 11.29
C SER A 58 -4.31 3.33 9.91
N GLY A 59 -4.48 2.12 9.36
CA GLY A 59 -4.07 1.88 7.97
C GLY A 59 -3.77 0.43 7.61
N CYS A 60 -3.09 0.30 6.47
CA CYS A 60 -2.72 -0.96 5.83
C CYS A 60 -1.29 -1.41 6.15
N ASP A 61 -0.70 -0.93 7.25
CA ASP A 61 0.70 -1.23 7.61
C ASP A 61 0.71 -2.06 8.89
N ASP A 62 1.31 -3.25 8.83
CA ASP A 62 1.36 -4.22 9.91
C ASP A 62 2.78 -4.75 10.16
N GLN A 63 2.96 -5.46 11.27
CA GLN A 63 4.26 -6.00 11.68
C GLN A 63 4.92 -6.87 10.60
N PHE A 64 4.12 -7.66 9.86
CA PHE A 64 4.65 -8.52 8.81
C PHE A 64 5.15 -7.69 7.63
N GLU A 65 4.41 -6.65 7.22
CA GLU A 65 4.85 -5.75 6.15
C GLU A 65 6.17 -5.05 6.49
N PHE A 66 6.35 -4.62 7.74
CA PHE A 66 7.61 -4.02 8.20
C PHE A 66 8.79 -4.99 8.12
N GLU A 67 8.64 -6.20 8.66
CA GLU A 67 9.69 -7.23 8.65
C GLU A 67 10.05 -7.63 7.21
N PHE A 68 9.04 -7.85 6.36
CA PHE A 68 9.24 -8.12 4.95
C PHE A 68 10.03 -7.00 4.25
N ALA A 69 9.68 -5.73 4.50
CA ALA A 69 10.35 -4.58 3.91
C ALA A 69 11.81 -4.48 4.36
N LEU A 70 12.05 -4.72 5.64
CA LEU A 70 13.38 -4.67 6.26
C LEU A 70 14.27 -5.76 5.67
N ASP A 71 13.80 -7.01 5.66
CA ASP A 71 14.52 -8.15 5.12
C ASP A 71 14.84 -7.96 3.64
N LEU A 72 13.86 -7.56 2.83
CA LEU A 72 14.07 -7.29 1.40
C LEU A 72 15.15 -6.24 1.16
N THR A 73 15.19 -5.20 2.00
CA THR A 73 16.17 -4.12 1.90
C THR A 73 17.57 -4.60 2.29
N LEU A 74 17.68 -5.31 3.41
CA LEU A 74 18.96 -5.85 3.89
C LEU A 74 19.52 -6.89 2.91
N ASP A 75 18.71 -7.82 2.42
CA ASP A 75 19.08 -8.78 1.38
C ASP A 75 19.59 -8.09 0.10
N GLY A 76 18.91 -7.02 -0.31
CA GLY A 76 19.31 -6.22 -1.46
C GLY A 76 20.68 -5.57 -1.26
N LEU A 77 20.94 -5.01 -0.08
CA LEU A 77 22.22 -4.42 0.28
C LEU A 77 23.33 -5.47 0.37
N GLU A 78 23.07 -6.61 1.01
CA GLU A 78 24.04 -7.71 1.12
C GLU A 78 24.51 -8.21 -0.25
N ARG A 79 23.61 -8.32 -1.22
CA ARG A 79 23.95 -8.70 -2.60
C ARG A 79 24.79 -7.65 -3.34
N LEU A 80 24.82 -6.41 -2.87
CA LEU A 80 25.60 -5.31 -3.43
C LEU A 80 26.92 -5.08 -2.69
N LEU A 81 27.12 -5.71 -1.53
CA LEU A 81 28.38 -5.68 -0.81
C LEU A 81 29.39 -6.64 -1.48
N PRO A 82 30.67 -6.25 -1.59
CA PRO A 82 31.72 -7.01 -2.29
C PRO A 82 32.21 -8.25 -1.53
#